data_AF-A0A1Y6ANL6-F1
#
_entry.id   AF-A0A1Y6ANL6-F1
#
_cell.length_a   1.000
_cell.length_b   1.000
_cell.length_c   1.000
_cell.angle_alpha   90.00
_cell.angle_beta   90.00
_cell.angle_gamma   90.00
#
_symmetry.space_group_name_H-M   'P 1'
#
loop_
_entity.id
_entity.type
_entity.pdbx_description
1 polymer ?
#
loop_
_entity_poly.entity_id
_entity_poly.type
_entity_poly.pdbx_seq_one_letter_code
_entity_poly.pdbx_strand_id
1 'polypeptide(L)'
;MRQSNEFCHSCLKSIEKKFLINESAQEHCCAECKEKQLEILKKIKKDTTYNISKNKSINETLDLLYKNEEKLLESVKMQSALTKGSIPLRKYMFSLLEEIHRFVYEASFECSIYCDLFLIEDKKFFSDRFFLRNAISKIIGSWEKVLRFHSLYFGITFDAKKKRNTLTNLQKKLNKTAYKQTDTYQLLYALKSKGLFKEIDENRKMLDHELTYQIGTSPINSAKKVLILTEHCTALYKCLEECITLYEKECRISNYEFIEKFQFRLPEPEYKVYKKKSQKLKKRDTPKDIMLFQEKSVIYLLAFQKRIEEVRRWKTKYSAPPMELLYYRLFDSVVRMHESARSLAYMLDMYAKASTLNYIDQDKYWENFQGMNYRYFLMSALLRIYSVYDKLAIVMQELFEVEPKRKTFEGTVEYIRLEESFYSSLPPMKLCNKILSTPSFKLLYKYRQDHFHLLTSQHFLPLEYKDISDFETCNIIIDNSTMIYELIDCLDQVLIRFHEFGNRANKIT
;
A
#
# COMPACT_ATOMS: atom_id res chain seq x y z
N MET A 1 -6.95 -2.89 -45.48
CA MET A 1 -6.42 -2.80 -44.11
C MET A 1 -6.10 -1.34 -43.81
N ARG A 2 -6.85 -0.64 -42.93
CA ARG A 2 -6.43 0.69 -42.47
C ARG A 2 -5.33 0.49 -41.42
N GLN A 3 -4.13 0.97 -41.69
CA GLN A 3 -3.11 1.13 -40.64
C GLN A 3 -3.70 2.09 -39.60
N SER A 4 -3.97 1.60 -38.40
CA SER A 4 -4.34 2.46 -37.28
C SER A 4 -3.08 3.21 -36.86
N ASN A 5 -3.03 4.52 -37.10
CA ASN A 5 -2.00 5.38 -36.53
C ASN A 5 -2.10 5.30 -35.00
N GLU A 6 -1.01 4.92 -34.34
CA GLU A 6 -0.90 5.00 -32.88
C GLU A 6 -0.34 6.36 -32.50
N PHE A 7 -0.72 6.86 -31.33
CA PHE A 7 -0.29 8.17 -30.85
C PHE A 7 0.59 7.99 -29.62
N CYS A 8 1.66 8.79 -29.53
CA CYS A 8 2.52 8.90 -28.37
C CYS A 8 1.68 9.14 -27.12
N HIS A 9 1.78 8.29 -26.12
CA HIS A 9 1.03 8.41 -24.86
C HIS A 9 1.37 9.68 -24.08
N SER A 10 2.48 10.36 -24.42
CA SER A 10 2.88 11.61 -23.77
C SER A 10 2.48 12.89 -24.51
N CYS A 11 2.61 12.94 -25.83
CA CYS A 11 2.39 14.16 -26.61
C CYS A 11 1.40 14.00 -27.77
N LEU A 12 0.80 12.81 -27.90
CA LEU A 12 -0.20 12.47 -28.92
C LEU A 12 0.29 12.59 -30.38
N LYS A 13 1.61 12.71 -30.63
CA LYS A 13 2.19 12.62 -31.98
C LYS A 13 2.11 11.18 -32.51
N SER A 14 1.90 10.97 -33.81
CA SER A 14 1.83 9.63 -34.41
C SER A 14 3.14 8.83 -34.19
N ILE A 15 3.04 7.53 -33.91
CA ILE A 15 4.16 6.58 -33.74
C ILE A 15 3.90 5.28 -34.53
N GLU A 16 4.97 4.56 -34.89
CA GLU A 16 4.88 3.23 -35.51
C GLU A 16 4.45 2.14 -34.52
N LYS A 17 3.71 1.16 -35.03
CA LYS A 17 2.84 0.26 -34.27
C LYS A 17 3.61 -0.75 -33.41
N LYS A 18 3.32 -0.79 -32.10
CA LYS A 18 3.52 -1.96 -31.23
C LYS A 18 2.45 -1.98 -30.14
N PHE A 19 1.53 -2.94 -30.22
CA PHE A 19 0.50 -3.12 -29.20
C PHE A 19 0.70 -4.45 -28.49
N LEU A 20 1.46 -4.41 -27.40
CA LEU A 20 1.40 -5.41 -26.33
C LEU A 20 1.09 -4.65 -25.04
N ILE A 21 -0.02 -5.00 -24.37
CA ILE A 21 -0.52 -4.35 -23.14
C ILE A 21 0.49 -4.44 -21.96
N ASN A 22 1.54 -5.25 -22.11
CA ASN A 22 2.63 -5.43 -21.16
C ASN A 22 3.96 -4.83 -21.62
N GLU A 23 4.00 -4.03 -22.69
CA GLU A 23 5.20 -3.25 -23.02
C GLU A 23 5.41 -2.10 -22.04
N SER A 24 6.67 -1.71 -21.84
CA SER A 24 6.99 -0.57 -20.98
C SER A 24 6.32 0.68 -21.55
N ALA A 25 5.80 1.54 -20.68
CA ALA A 25 5.06 2.73 -21.10
C ALA A 25 5.89 3.66 -22.03
N GLN A 26 7.21 3.52 -22.03
CA GLN A 26 8.17 4.21 -22.89
C GLN A 26 8.07 3.77 -24.36
N GLU A 27 7.81 2.49 -24.66
CA GLU A 27 7.67 2.00 -26.04
C GLU A 27 6.51 2.69 -26.79
N HIS A 28 5.56 3.25 -26.04
CA HIS A 28 4.44 4.03 -26.54
C HIS A 28 4.72 5.56 -26.59
N CYS A 29 5.98 5.99 -26.50
CA CYS A 29 6.38 7.40 -26.59
C CYS A 29 7.25 7.70 -27.81
N CYS A 30 7.10 8.89 -28.40
CA CYS A 30 8.03 9.38 -29.42
C CYS A 30 9.42 9.66 -28.82
N ALA A 31 10.46 9.70 -29.67
CA ALA A 31 11.85 9.88 -29.25
C ALA A 31 12.06 11.10 -28.33
N GLU A 32 11.46 12.25 -28.66
CA GLU A 32 11.53 13.48 -27.85
C GLU A 32 10.96 13.28 -26.42
N CYS A 33 9.85 12.56 -26.30
CA CYS A 33 9.26 12.25 -25.01
C CYS A 33 10.09 11.22 -24.23
N LYS A 34 10.73 10.27 -24.93
CA LYS A 34 11.67 9.32 -24.33
C LYS A 34 12.87 10.07 -23.72
N GLU A 35 13.45 11.03 -24.43
CA GLU A 35 14.58 11.84 -23.92
C GLU A 35 14.21 12.65 -22.67
N LYS A 36 13.11 13.40 -22.71
CA LYS A 36 12.62 14.15 -21.53
C LYS A 36 12.35 13.24 -20.34
N GLN A 37 11.81 12.05 -20.59
CA GLN A 37 11.59 11.07 -19.53
C GLN A 37 12.92 10.57 -18.95
N LEU A 38 13.92 10.27 -19.79
CA LEU A 38 15.25 9.83 -19.34
C LEU A 38 15.95 10.89 -18.48
N GLU A 39 15.80 12.18 -18.78
CA GLU A 39 16.33 13.26 -17.93
C GLU A 39 15.71 13.25 -16.53
N ILE A 40 14.38 13.10 -16.45
CA ILE A 40 13.67 13.00 -15.17
C ILE A 40 14.12 11.74 -14.41
N LEU A 41 14.23 10.59 -15.09
CA LEU A 41 14.68 9.33 -14.49
C LEU A 41 16.11 9.43 -13.96
N LYS A 42 17.03 10.09 -14.67
CA LYS A 42 18.40 10.36 -14.18
C LYS A 42 18.39 11.16 -12.88
N LYS A 43 17.54 12.19 -12.79
CA LYS A 43 17.38 12.99 -11.57
C LYS A 43 16.83 12.14 -10.42
N ILE A 44 15.77 11.37 -10.66
CA ILE A 44 15.18 10.45 -9.67
C ILE A 44 16.24 9.46 -9.17
N LYS A 45 17.01 8.85 -10.08
CA LYS A 45 18.05 7.88 -9.72
C LYS A 45 19.13 8.53 -8.86
N LYS A 46 19.61 9.72 -9.23
CA LYS A 46 20.58 10.48 -8.44
C LYS A 46 20.07 10.75 -7.02
N ASP A 47 18.85 11.28 -6.89
CA ASP A 47 18.28 11.66 -5.60
C ASP A 47 17.98 10.44 -4.73
N THR A 48 17.48 9.34 -5.32
CA THR A 48 17.23 8.08 -4.61
C THR A 48 18.52 7.40 -4.17
N THR A 49 19.56 7.37 -5.01
CA THR A 49 20.88 6.84 -4.62
C THR A 49 21.48 7.64 -3.47
N TYR A 50 21.39 8.99 -3.52
CA TYR A 50 21.81 9.83 -2.41
C TYR A 50 21.05 9.50 -1.11
N ASN A 51 19.72 9.43 -1.18
CA ASN A 51 18.88 9.07 -0.04
C ASN A 51 19.23 7.69 0.55
N ILE A 52 19.35 6.66 -0.29
CA ILE A 52 19.70 5.29 0.11
C ILE A 52 21.10 5.23 0.74
N SER A 53 22.05 6.04 0.25
CA SER A 53 23.41 6.08 0.82
C SER A 53 23.45 6.49 2.30
N LYS A 54 22.43 7.21 2.80
CA LYS A 54 22.32 7.64 4.20
C LYS A 54 21.96 6.53 5.18
N ASN A 55 21.42 5.40 4.71
CA ASN A 55 20.88 4.36 5.59
C ASN A 55 21.93 3.75 6.50
N LYS A 56 23.16 3.56 6.00
CA LYS A 56 24.25 2.98 6.79
C LYS A 56 24.51 3.83 8.03
N SER A 57 24.74 5.13 7.85
CA SER A 57 24.98 6.05 8.97
C SER A 57 23.79 6.18 9.92
N ILE A 58 22.56 6.14 9.39
CA ILE A 58 21.35 6.22 10.22
C ILE A 58 21.19 4.94 11.07
N ASN A 59 21.39 3.77 10.49
CA ASN A 59 21.37 2.50 11.24
C ASN A 59 22.43 2.51 12.34
N GLU A 60 23.67 2.89 12.03
CA GLU A 60 24.75 3.01 13.02
C GLU A 60 24.36 3.97 14.18
N THR A 61 23.67 5.07 13.85
CA THR A 61 23.18 6.04 14.84
C THR A 61 22.07 5.46 15.71
N LEU A 62 21.09 4.79 15.10
CA LEU A 62 19.99 4.14 15.82
C LEU A 62 20.49 3.00 16.71
N ASP A 63 21.45 2.20 16.25
CA ASP A 63 22.08 1.13 17.04
C ASP A 63 22.83 1.67 18.25
N LEU A 64 23.55 2.79 18.08
CA LEU A 64 24.22 3.47 19.19
C LEU A 64 23.20 4.02 20.20
N LEU A 65 22.13 4.64 19.71
CA LEU A 65 21.04 5.15 20.55
C LEU A 65 20.37 4.05 21.35
N TYR A 66 20.07 2.92 20.71
CA TYR A 66 19.50 1.75 21.37
C TYR A 66 20.38 1.28 22.53
N LYS A 67 21.69 1.10 22.30
CA LYS A 67 22.65 0.66 23.33
C LYS A 67 22.75 1.65 24.49
N ASN A 68 22.74 2.95 24.19
CA ASN A 68 22.80 3.99 25.21
C ASN A 68 21.51 4.03 26.04
N GLU A 69 20.36 3.88 25.39
CA GLU A 69 19.05 3.79 26.03
C GLU A 69 18.97 2.57 26.96
N GLU A 70 19.38 1.39 26.49
CA GLU A 70 19.38 0.15 27.28
C GLU A 70 20.17 0.32 28.57
N LYS A 71 21.40 0.85 28.50
CA LYS A 71 22.23 1.16 29.67
C LYS A 71 21.57 2.16 30.62
N LEU A 72 20.96 3.21 30.08
CA LEU A 72 20.30 4.24 30.88
C LEU A 72 19.08 3.66 31.60
N LEU A 73 18.28 2.86 30.92
CA LEU A 73 17.11 2.20 31.51
C LEU A 73 17.48 1.18 32.59
N GLU A 74 18.59 0.44 32.42
CA GLU A 74 19.12 -0.47 33.45
C GLU A 74 19.60 0.27 34.70
N SER A 75 20.17 1.47 34.53
CA SER A 75 20.67 2.30 35.65
C SER A 75 19.55 2.91 36.51
N VAL A 76 18.37 3.11 35.95
CA VAL A 76 17.20 3.69 36.64
C VAL A 76 16.42 2.58 37.35
N LYS A 77 16.80 2.26 38.60
CA LYS A 77 15.98 1.39 39.47
C LYS A 77 14.55 1.95 39.61
N MET A 78 13.57 1.26 39.04
CA MET A 78 12.18 1.72 38.94
C MET A 78 11.47 1.74 40.30
N GLN A 79 11.25 2.93 40.88
CA GLN A 79 10.46 3.06 42.11
C GLN A 79 9.25 4.02 42.00
N SER A 80 9.14 4.88 40.97
CA SER A 80 8.00 5.83 40.83
C SER A 80 7.00 5.47 39.71
N ALA A 81 5.73 5.82 39.90
CA ALA A 81 4.68 5.67 38.88
C ALA A 81 4.92 6.53 37.62
N LEU A 82 5.70 7.62 37.75
CA LEU A 82 6.14 8.47 36.65
C LEU A 82 7.24 7.81 35.81
N THR A 83 8.18 7.11 36.44
CA THR A 83 9.15 6.28 35.70
C THR A 83 8.48 5.11 34.98
N LYS A 84 7.39 4.54 35.52
CA LYS A 84 6.63 3.44 34.88
C LYS A 84 5.96 3.81 33.55
N GLY A 85 5.56 5.06 33.35
CA GLY A 85 5.01 5.50 32.06
C GLY A 85 6.06 6.04 31.09
N SER A 86 7.14 6.63 31.61
CA SER A 86 8.18 7.26 30.79
C SER A 86 9.00 6.25 29.98
N ILE A 87 9.32 5.08 30.54
CA ILE A 87 10.08 4.02 29.83
C ILE A 87 9.29 3.46 28.62
N PRO A 88 8.02 3.01 28.76
CA PRO A 88 7.23 2.58 27.62
C PRO A 88 7.09 3.66 26.54
N LEU A 89 6.94 4.93 26.93
CA LEU A 89 6.85 6.02 25.97
C LEU A 89 8.14 6.19 25.17
N ARG A 90 9.31 6.15 25.83
CA ARG A 90 10.60 6.24 25.14
C ARG A 90 10.79 5.08 24.17
N LYS A 91 10.48 3.84 24.59
CA LYS A 91 10.48 2.66 23.70
C LYS A 91 9.57 2.87 22.48
N TYR A 92 8.35 3.36 22.69
CA TYR A 92 7.41 3.66 21.61
C TYR A 92 7.95 4.75 20.66
N MET A 93 8.53 5.82 21.20
CA MET A 93 9.13 6.90 20.40
C MET A 93 10.35 6.42 19.60
N PHE A 94 11.20 5.57 20.18
CA PHE A 94 12.31 4.94 19.46
C PHE A 94 11.79 4.09 18.30
N SER A 95 10.76 3.27 18.54
CA SER A 95 10.13 2.47 17.48
C SER A 95 9.50 3.32 16.38
N LEU A 96 9.01 4.53 16.68
CA LEU A 96 8.61 5.47 15.62
C LEU A 96 9.79 5.88 14.74
N LEU A 97 10.99 6.10 15.31
CA LEU A 97 12.21 6.41 14.54
C LEU A 97 12.56 5.27 13.58
N GLU A 98 12.55 4.02 14.08
CA GLU A 98 12.83 2.82 13.28
C GLU A 98 11.84 2.68 12.12
N GLU A 99 10.54 2.90 12.36
CA GLU A 99 9.54 2.80 11.30
C GLU A 99 9.60 3.96 10.31
N ILE A 100 9.93 5.18 10.76
CA ILE A 100 10.19 6.31 9.86
C ILE A 100 11.36 5.94 8.95
N HIS A 101 12.49 5.52 9.52
CA HIS A 101 13.67 5.11 8.77
C HIS A 101 13.34 4.04 7.72
N ARG A 102 12.69 2.95 8.14
CA ARG A 102 12.30 1.84 7.26
C ARG A 102 11.42 2.31 6.12
N PHE A 103 10.34 3.04 6.40
CA PHE A 103 9.40 3.46 5.35
C PHE A 103 10.02 4.44 4.37
N VAL A 104 10.87 5.37 4.83
CA VAL A 104 11.56 6.34 3.96
C VAL A 104 12.58 5.63 3.08
N TYR A 105 13.31 4.67 3.64
CA TYR A 105 14.23 3.83 2.88
C TYR A 105 13.50 3.03 1.80
N GLU A 106 12.48 2.26 2.20
CA GLU A 106 11.68 1.48 1.27
C GLU A 106 11.10 2.39 0.16
N ALA A 107 10.54 3.55 0.49
CA ALA A 107 10.01 4.47 -0.50
C ALA A 107 11.07 4.98 -1.50
N SER A 108 12.29 5.26 -1.01
CA SER A 108 13.42 5.66 -1.86
C SER A 108 13.85 4.52 -2.76
N PHE A 109 13.85 3.29 -2.24
CA PHE A 109 14.19 2.09 -2.99
C PHE A 109 13.14 1.77 -4.07
N GLU A 110 11.85 1.95 -3.79
CA GLU A 110 10.76 1.83 -4.78
C GLU A 110 10.93 2.82 -5.93
N CYS A 111 11.31 4.06 -5.63
CA CYS A 111 11.58 5.07 -6.66
C CYS A 111 12.84 4.72 -7.48
N SER A 112 13.83 4.07 -6.87
CA SER A 112 15.02 3.56 -7.57
C SER A 112 14.66 2.38 -8.49
N ILE A 113 13.92 1.38 -8.00
CA ILE A 113 13.48 0.24 -8.82
C ILE A 113 12.54 0.68 -9.93
N TYR A 114 11.66 1.66 -9.67
CA TYR A 114 10.86 2.29 -10.70
C TYR A 114 11.76 2.68 -11.87
N CYS A 115 12.87 3.41 -11.63
CA CYS A 115 13.82 3.77 -12.68
C CYS A 115 14.45 2.55 -13.35
N ASP A 116 14.86 1.55 -12.58
CA ASP A 116 15.52 0.35 -13.10
C ASP A 116 14.60 -0.45 -14.02
N LEU A 117 13.29 -0.50 -13.77
CA LEU A 117 12.31 -1.14 -14.66
C LEU A 117 12.15 -0.44 -16.01
N PHE A 118 12.43 0.86 -16.07
CA PHE A 118 12.47 1.58 -17.36
C PHE A 118 13.80 1.37 -18.09
N LEU A 119 14.89 1.09 -17.37
CA LEU A 119 16.24 1.00 -17.93
C LEU A 119 16.66 -0.44 -18.28
N ILE A 120 16.14 -1.42 -17.55
CA ILE A 120 16.44 -2.85 -17.65
C ILE A 120 15.10 -3.52 -17.95
N GLU A 121 14.86 -3.90 -19.20
CA GLU A 121 13.57 -4.37 -19.73
C GLU A 121 13.05 -5.70 -19.10
N ASP A 122 12.86 -5.80 -17.79
CA ASP A 122 12.07 -6.90 -17.20
C ASP A 122 10.57 -6.56 -17.24
N LYS A 123 10.02 -6.68 -18.45
CA LYS A 123 8.61 -6.45 -18.78
C LYS A 123 7.63 -7.41 -18.08
N LYS A 124 8.14 -8.36 -17.29
CA LYS A 124 7.34 -9.38 -16.61
C LYS A 124 7.24 -9.18 -15.10
N PHE A 125 7.91 -8.22 -14.48
CA PHE A 125 8.13 -8.26 -13.03
C PHE A 125 6.97 -7.69 -12.19
N PHE A 126 6.62 -6.41 -12.34
CA PHE A 126 5.51 -5.70 -11.70
C PHE A 126 5.17 -4.43 -12.51
N SER A 127 3.95 -3.89 -12.43
CA SER A 127 3.62 -2.64 -13.14
C SER A 127 4.40 -1.46 -12.56
N ASP A 128 4.64 -0.42 -13.37
CA ASP A 128 5.21 0.86 -12.87
C ASP A 128 4.38 1.44 -11.70
N ARG A 129 3.07 1.20 -11.73
CA ARG A 129 2.10 1.56 -10.68
C ARG A 129 2.32 0.80 -9.38
N PHE A 130 2.87 -0.41 -9.41
CA PHE A 130 3.19 -1.18 -8.21
C PHE A 130 4.14 -0.39 -7.30
N PHE A 131 5.24 0.11 -7.87
CA PHE A 131 6.27 0.86 -7.16
C PHE A 131 5.78 2.23 -6.73
N LEU A 132 5.09 2.94 -7.64
CA LEU A 132 4.50 4.24 -7.34
C LEU A 132 3.54 4.17 -6.13
N ARG A 133 2.67 3.16 -6.11
CA ARG A 133 1.69 2.98 -5.03
C ARG A 133 2.33 2.67 -3.70
N ASN A 134 3.33 1.79 -3.71
CA ASN A 134 4.08 1.47 -2.52
C ASN A 134 4.80 2.68 -1.95
N ALA A 135 5.51 3.43 -2.80
CA ALA A 135 6.22 4.64 -2.40
C ALA A 135 5.26 5.67 -1.78
N ILE A 136 4.09 5.90 -2.39
CA ILE A 136 3.03 6.77 -1.84
C ILE A 136 2.59 6.32 -0.44
N SER A 137 2.25 5.03 -0.28
CA SER A 137 1.79 4.49 1.00
C SER A 137 2.84 4.68 2.10
N LYS A 138 4.11 4.41 1.78
CA LYS A 138 5.24 4.52 2.70
C LYS A 138 5.52 5.97 3.07
N ILE A 139 5.53 6.89 2.10
CA ILE A 139 5.69 8.33 2.35
C ILE A 139 4.58 8.88 3.25
N ILE A 140 3.32 8.55 2.98
CA ILE A 140 2.20 8.99 3.84
C ILE A 140 2.40 8.43 5.26
N GLY A 141 2.69 7.12 5.37
CA GLY A 141 2.96 6.46 6.64
C GLY A 141 4.12 7.09 7.43
N SER A 142 5.21 7.47 6.78
CA SER A 142 6.34 8.16 7.40
C SER A 142 5.95 9.54 7.92
N TRP A 143 5.20 10.33 7.14
CA TRP A 143 4.70 11.63 7.62
C TRP A 143 3.76 11.48 8.81
N GLU A 144 2.91 10.45 8.84
CA GLU A 144 2.06 10.17 10.01
C GLU A 144 2.91 9.95 11.27
N LYS A 145 3.97 9.17 11.15
CA LYS A 145 4.88 8.80 12.24
C LYS A 145 5.73 9.97 12.71
N VAL A 146 6.24 10.79 11.78
CA VAL A 146 6.96 12.05 12.10
C VAL A 146 6.05 12.97 12.93
N LEU A 147 4.81 13.19 12.50
CA LEU A 147 3.86 14.05 13.24
C LEU A 147 3.47 13.46 14.60
N ARG A 148 3.33 12.14 14.71
CA ARG A 148 3.09 11.45 16.00
C ARG A 148 4.28 11.61 16.93
N PHE A 149 5.50 11.39 16.45
CA PHE A 149 6.73 11.58 17.22
C PHE A 149 6.79 13.00 17.81
N HIS A 150 6.60 14.01 16.96
CA HIS A 150 6.57 15.41 17.40
C HIS A 150 5.44 15.68 18.39
N SER A 151 4.26 15.07 18.19
CA SER A 151 3.13 15.21 19.12
C SER A 151 3.47 14.68 20.52
N LEU A 152 4.21 13.57 20.60
CA LEU A 152 4.68 13.02 21.87
C LEU A 152 5.76 13.91 22.49
N TYR A 153 6.76 14.31 21.71
CA TYR A 153 7.87 15.16 22.16
C TYR A 153 7.38 16.51 22.72
N PHE A 154 6.55 17.24 21.97
CA PHE A 154 5.96 18.52 22.39
C PHE A 154 4.76 18.37 23.34
N GLY A 155 4.46 17.14 23.77
CA GLY A 155 3.54 16.90 24.84
C GLY A 155 2.07 17.18 24.54
N ILE A 156 1.64 17.02 23.29
CA ILE A 156 0.26 17.19 22.87
C ILE A 156 -0.66 16.20 23.57
N THR A 157 -1.74 16.70 24.18
CA THR A 157 -2.77 15.84 24.78
C THR A 157 -3.61 15.19 23.68
N PHE A 158 -3.61 13.86 23.66
CA PHE A 158 -4.45 13.05 22.77
C PHE A 158 -5.90 13.02 23.29
N ASP A 159 -6.87 12.96 22.38
CA ASP A 159 -8.29 12.80 22.69
C ASP A 159 -8.57 11.35 23.10
N ALA A 160 -9.32 11.15 24.19
CA ALA A 160 -9.71 9.82 24.66
C ALA A 160 -10.47 9.03 23.58
N LYS A 161 -11.25 9.72 22.75
CA LYS A 161 -11.84 9.15 21.54
C LYS A 161 -10.78 9.09 20.45
N LYS A 162 -10.07 7.95 20.35
CA LYS A 162 -8.96 7.70 19.42
C LYS A 162 -9.21 8.15 17.98
N LYS A 163 -10.44 8.01 17.46
CA LYS A 163 -10.84 8.47 16.11
C LYS A 163 -10.66 9.97 15.89
N ARG A 164 -10.58 10.79 16.94
CA ARG A 164 -10.36 12.24 16.87
C ARG A 164 -8.87 12.62 16.81
N ASN A 165 -7.95 11.69 17.06
CA ASN A 165 -6.51 11.91 16.96
C ASN A 165 -6.01 11.76 15.51
N THR A 166 -6.71 12.39 14.57
CA THR A 166 -6.29 12.44 13.17
C THR A 166 -5.06 13.32 13.02
N LEU A 167 -4.25 13.09 11.98
CA LEU A 167 -3.06 13.91 11.70
C LEU A 167 -3.39 15.41 11.63
N THR A 168 -4.49 15.77 10.98
CA THR A 168 -4.95 17.16 10.87
C THR A 168 -5.18 17.77 12.25
N ASN A 169 -5.79 17.02 13.18
CA ASN A 169 -6.05 17.50 14.53
C ASN A 169 -4.78 17.57 15.38
N LEU A 170 -3.90 16.58 15.26
CA LEU A 170 -2.59 16.58 15.92
C LEU A 170 -1.74 17.76 15.43
N GLN A 171 -1.68 18.00 14.11
CA GLN A 171 -0.96 19.12 13.52
C GLN A 171 -1.52 20.47 13.98
N LYS A 172 -2.85 20.63 14.07
CA LYS A 172 -3.47 21.85 14.62
C LYS A 172 -3.04 22.12 16.05
N LYS A 173 -2.89 21.08 16.88
CA LYS A 173 -2.41 21.20 18.25
C LYS A 173 -0.90 21.50 18.30
N LEU A 174 -0.10 20.80 17.49
CA LEU A 174 1.34 21.04 17.33
C LEU A 174 1.66 22.47 16.90
N ASN A 175 0.87 23.06 15.99
CA ASN A 175 1.06 24.45 15.56
C ASN A 175 0.85 25.48 16.69
N LYS A 176 0.49 25.07 17.91
CA LYS A 176 0.40 25.92 19.10
C LYS A 176 1.60 25.77 20.04
N THR A 177 2.60 24.97 19.68
CA THR A 177 3.80 24.72 20.50
C THR A 177 5.07 25.23 19.80
N ALA A 178 6.22 25.04 20.46
CA ALA A 178 7.54 25.33 19.89
C ALA A 178 7.88 24.49 18.63
N TYR A 179 7.04 23.51 18.26
CA TYR A 179 7.12 22.79 16.99
C TYR A 179 7.26 23.72 15.77
N LYS A 180 6.67 24.91 15.80
CA LYS A 180 6.79 25.90 14.71
C LYS A 180 8.23 26.34 14.41
N GLN A 181 9.14 26.14 15.36
CA GLN A 181 10.54 26.53 15.23
C GLN A 181 11.41 25.39 14.67
N THR A 182 10.85 24.19 14.47
CA THR A 182 11.62 23.03 14.01
C THR A 182 11.80 23.04 12.49
N ASP A 183 12.86 22.39 12.01
CA ASP A 183 13.14 22.21 10.59
C ASP A 183 12.03 21.37 9.94
N THR A 184 11.48 20.39 10.67
CA THR A 184 10.32 19.61 10.23
C THR A 184 9.12 20.50 9.90
N TYR A 185 8.81 21.52 10.72
CA TYR A 185 7.72 22.43 10.42
C TYR A 185 7.98 23.23 9.14
N GLN A 186 9.21 23.75 8.98
CA GLN A 186 9.60 24.52 7.80
C GLN A 186 9.53 23.67 6.52
N LEU A 187 10.05 22.44 6.55
CA LEU A 187 9.99 21.49 5.45
C LEU A 187 8.55 21.14 5.08
N LEU A 188 7.71 20.85 6.07
CA LEU A 188 6.29 20.58 5.86
C LEU A 188 5.57 21.77 5.22
N TYR A 189 5.85 22.98 5.71
CA TYR A 189 5.26 24.19 5.15
C TYR A 189 5.70 24.41 3.69
N ALA A 190 6.99 24.23 3.40
CA ALA A 190 7.53 24.34 2.04
C ALA A 190 6.86 23.34 1.08
N LEU A 191 6.79 22.06 1.44
CA LEU A 191 6.13 21.03 0.63
C LEU A 191 4.63 21.31 0.43
N LYS A 192 3.94 21.80 1.47
CA LYS A 192 2.53 22.20 1.36
C LYS A 192 2.33 23.41 0.45
N SER A 193 3.19 24.43 0.56
CA SER A 193 3.11 25.64 -0.27
C SER A 193 3.29 25.35 -1.77
N LYS A 194 4.09 24.33 -2.09
CA LYS A 194 4.27 23.82 -3.46
C LYS A 194 3.14 22.90 -3.95
N GLY A 195 2.16 22.56 -3.10
CA GLY A 195 1.06 21.66 -3.45
C GLY A 195 1.41 20.16 -3.44
N LEU A 196 2.62 19.75 -3.06
CA LEU A 196 3.09 18.37 -3.22
C LEU A 196 2.31 17.35 -2.38
N PHE A 197 1.83 17.74 -1.20
CA PHE A 197 0.94 16.90 -0.38
C PHE A 197 -0.42 16.63 -1.04
N LYS A 198 -0.96 17.63 -1.77
CA LYS A 198 -2.22 17.48 -2.50
C LYS A 198 -2.01 16.47 -3.64
N GLU A 199 -0.90 16.59 -4.36
CA GLU A 199 -0.55 15.66 -5.45
C GLU A 199 -0.37 14.22 -4.94
N ILE A 200 0.25 14.00 -3.78
CA ILE A 200 0.34 12.65 -3.18
C ILE A 200 -1.05 12.07 -2.84
N ASP A 201 -1.93 12.86 -2.23
CA ASP A 201 -3.29 12.39 -1.87
C ASP A 201 -4.15 12.10 -3.11
N GLU A 202 -4.06 12.93 -4.15
CA GLU A 202 -4.70 12.71 -5.44
C GLU A 202 -4.17 11.45 -6.12
N ASN A 203 -2.85 11.24 -6.12
CA ASN A 203 -2.25 10.02 -6.67
C ASN A 203 -2.65 8.77 -5.90
N ARG A 204 -2.76 8.82 -4.56
CA ARG A 204 -3.29 7.70 -3.75
C ARG A 204 -4.71 7.37 -4.20
N LYS A 205 -5.59 8.37 -4.29
CA LYS A 205 -6.99 8.21 -4.71
C LYS A 205 -7.10 7.65 -6.12
N MET A 206 -6.30 8.14 -7.06
CA MET A 206 -6.27 7.64 -8.44
C MET A 206 -5.87 6.16 -8.48
N LEU A 207 -4.85 5.76 -7.72
CA LEU A 207 -4.39 4.37 -7.69
C LEU A 207 -5.39 3.42 -7.01
N ASP A 208 -6.07 3.88 -5.95
CA ASP A 208 -7.03 3.08 -5.19
C ASP A 208 -8.43 3.05 -5.86
N HIS A 209 -8.87 4.12 -6.54
CA HIS A 209 -10.27 4.30 -6.97
C HIS A 209 -10.46 4.64 -8.46
N GLU A 210 -9.44 5.00 -9.22
CA GLU A 210 -9.62 5.30 -10.64
C GLU A 210 -9.09 4.15 -11.52
N LEU A 211 -9.48 4.16 -12.79
CA LEU A 211 -8.95 3.23 -13.79
C LEU A 211 -7.45 3.51 -13.96
N THR A 212 -6.61 2.57 -13.52
CA THR A 212 -5.17 2.76 -13.67
C THR A 212 -4.65 2.53 -15.09
N TYR A 213 -5.45 1.91 -15.96
CA TYR A 213 -5.18 1.65 -17.38
C TYR A 213 -5.86 2.64 -18.36
N GLN A 214 -6.18 3.86 -17.92
CA GLN A 214 -6.65 4.85 -18.87
C GLN A 214 -5.61 5.05 -19.98
N ILE A 215 -6.04 4.79 -21.22
CA ILE A 215 -5.42 5.30 -22.44
C ILE A 215 -5.22 6.80 -22.21
N GLY A 216 -3.97 7.25 -22.00
CA GLY A 216 -3.64 8.67 -21.85
C GLY A 216 -2.91 9.11 -20.57
N THR A 217 -2.60 8.25 -19.59
CA THR A 217 -1.63 8.68 -18.55
C THR A 217 -0.23 8.73 -19.14
N SER A 218 0.23 9.93 -19.51
CA SER A 218 1.58 10.15 -20.04
C SER A 218 2.65 9.53 -19.13
N PRO A 219 3.57 8.71 -19.67
CA PRO A 219 4.76 8.22 -18.96
C PRO A 219 5.58 9.34 -18.31
N ILE A 220 5.66 10.52 -18.93
CA ILE A 220 6.28 11.71 -18.35
C ILE A 220 5.55 12.13 -17.06
N ASN A 221 4.21 12.07 -17.03
CA ASN A 221 3.45 12.37 -15.82
C ASN A 221 3.71 11.35 -14.71
N SER A 222 3.85 10.06 -15.05
CA SER A 222 4.26 9.04 -14.07
C SER A 222 5.66 9.33 -13.51
N ALA A 223 6.64 9.67 -14.36
CA ALA A 223 7.98 10.01 -13.91
C ALA A 223 7.99 11.28 -13.04
N LYS A 224 7.23 12.33 -13.40
CA LYS A 224 7.04 13.52 -12.56
C LYS A 224 6.47 13.19 -11.19
N LYS A 225 5.48 12.28 -11.13
CA LYS A 225 4.91 11.81 -9.85
C LYS A 225 6.01 11.15 -8.99
N VAL A 226 6.84 10.30 -9.56
CA VAL A 226 7.96 9.67 -8.83
C VAL A 226 8.98 10.72 -8.38
N LEU A 227 9.27 11.74 -9.20
CA LEU A 227 10.14 12.84 -8.79
C LEU A 227 9.59 13.58 -7.55
N ILE A 228 8.29 13.84 -7.50
CA ILE A 228 7.64 14.42 -6.30
C ILE A 228 7.84 13.51 -5.09
N LEU A 229 7.68 12.19 -5.24
CA LEU A 229 7.93 11.23 -4.16
C LEU A 229 9.37 11.29 -3.65
N THR A 230 10.35 11.43 -4.55
CA THR A 230 11.75 11.58 -4.13
C THR A 230 12.01 12.86 -3.33
N GLU A 231 11.36 13.97 -3.68
CA GLU A 231 11.45 15.21 -2.89
C GLU A 231 10.90 15.00 -1.46
N HIS A 232 9.80 14.26 -1.33
CA HIS A 232 9.27 13.87 -0.02
C HIS A 232 10.24 12.96 0.75
N CYS A 233 10.85 11.97 0.11
CA CYS A 233 11.84 11.10 0.76
C CYS A 233 13.03 11.90 1.31
N THR A 234 13.58 12.84 0.51
CA THR A 234 14.70 13.68 0.96
C THR A 234 14.31 14.56 2.15
N ALA A 235 13.10 15.14 2.15
CA ALA A 235 12.60 15.90 3.30
C ALA A 235 12.41 15.01 4.53
N LEU A 236 11.87 13.80 4.35
CA LEU A 236 11.65 12.84 5.44
C LEU A 236 12.95 12.35 6.09
N TYR A 237 14.03 12.15 5.33
CA TYR A 237 15.35 11.85 5.90
C TYR A 237 15.84 12.98 6.82
N LYS A 238 15.66 14.25 6.42
CA LYS A 238 16.00 15.39 7.29
C LYS A 238 15.13 15.45 8.54
N CYS A 239 13.83 15.19 8.40
CA CYS A 239 12.92 15.09 9.54
C CYS A 239 13.31 13.94 10.48
N LEU A 240 13.80 12.82 9.96
CA LEU A 240 14.29 11.70 10.78
C LEU A 240 15.54 12.09 11.56
N GLU A 241 16.51 12.74 10.91
CA GLU A 241 17.72 13.29 11.57
C GLU A 241 17.32 14.24 12.71
N GLU A 242 16.37 15.16 12.49
CA GLU A 242 15.86 16.04 13.56
C GLU A 242 15.15 15.26 14.67
N CYS A 243 14.28 14.28 14.34
CA CYS A 243 13.61 13.44 15.34
C CYS A 243 14.63 12.69 16.21
N ILE A 244 15.72 12.19 15.62
CA ILE A 244 16.83 11.55 16.35
C ILE A 244 17.45 12.54 17.34
N THR A 245 17.81 13.75 16.88
CA THR A 245 18.37 14.79 17.76
C THR A 245 17.40 15.19 18.88
N LEU A 246 16.09 15.24 18.60
CA LEU A 246 15.09 15.50 19.64
C LEU A 246 14.96 14.34 20.63
N TYR A 247 15.09 13.09 20.17
CA TYR A 247 15.04 11.90 21.02
C TYR A 247 16.22 11.82 22.01
N GLU A 248 17.40 12.28 21.58
CA GLU A 248 18.61 12.37 22.41
C GLU A 248 18.47 13.39 23.55
N LYS A 249 17.65 14.42 23.37
CA LYS A 249 17.35 15.41 24.42
C LYS A 249 16.50 14.79 25.54
N GLU A 250 16.46 15.46 26.69
CA GLU A 250 15.65 15.00 27.83
C GLU A 250 14.19 14.76 27.43
N CYS A 251 13.69 13.57 27.76
CA CYS A 251 12.32 13.18 27.45
C CYS A 251 11.35 13.65 28.51
N ARG A 252 10.12 13.91 28.06
CA ARG A 252 9.00 14.26 28.93
C ARG A 252 8.65 13.09 29.87
N ILE A 253 8.52 13.41 31.15
CA ILE A 253 8.00 12.51 32.17
C ILE A 253 6.52 12.21 31.88
N SER A 254 6.16 10.91 31.81
CA SER A 254 4.81 10.43 31.54
C SER A 254 4.36 9.41 32.57
N ASN A 255 3.12 9.52 33.04
CA ASN A 255 2.54 8.54 33.96
C ASN A 255 1.98 7.31 33.22
N TYR A 256 1.81 6.20 33.94
CA TYR A 256 1.33 4.95 33.37
C TYR A 256 -0.10 5.03 32.78
N GLU A 257 -0.99 5.80 33.41
CA GLU A 257 -2.36 5.98 32.92
C GLU A 257 -2.42 6.59 31.52
N PHE A 258 -1.56 7.57 31.24
CA PHE A 258 -1.42 8.17 29.91
C PHE A 258 -1.01 7.13 28.86
N ILE A 259 -0.07 6.25 29.20
CA ILE A 259 0.39 5.18 28.29
C ILE A 259 -0.73 4.19 27.98
N GLU A 260 -1.44 3.71 28.99
CA GLU A 260 -2.54 2.75 28.83
C GLU A 260 -3.70 3.35 28.02
N LYS A 261 -4.11 4.58 28.37
CA LYS A 261 -5.25 5.26 27.75
C LYS A 261 -5.04 5.47 26.25
N PHE A 262 -3.82 5.81 25.85
CA PHE A 262 -3.49 6.11 24.46
C PHE A 262 -2.77 5.00 23.71
N GLN A 263 -2.46 3.88 24.38
CA GLN A 263 -1.77 2.71 23.83
C GLN A 263 -0.38 3.03 23.27
N PHE A 264 0.40 3.86 23.96
CA PHE A 264 1.81 4.13 23.62
C PHE A 264 2.73 3.05 24.19
N ARG A 265 2.41 1.78 23.89
CA ARG A 265 3.17 0.61 24.30
C ARG A 265 3.47 -0.26 23.10
N LEU A 266 4.60 -0.96 23.15
CA LEU A 266 4.93 -1.95 22.15
C LEU A 266 3.93 -3.12 22.24
N PRO A 267 3.59 -3.76 21.11
CA PRO A 267 2.78 -4.98 21.10
C PRO A 267 3.46 -6.08 21.91
N GLU A 268 2.71 -6.74 22.79
CA GLU A 268 3.21 -7.83 23.63
C GLU A 268 2.67 -9.20 23.13
N PRO A 269 3.49 -10.26 23.22
CA PRO A 269 3.06 -11.60 22.82
C PRO A 269 2.01 -12.19 23.76
N GLU A 270 0.89 -12.64 23.20
CA GLU A 270 -0.15 -13.38 23.94
C GLU A 270 -0.05 -14.89 23.66
N TYR A 271 0.60 -15.64 24.55
CA TYR A 271 0.91 -17.08 24.34
C TYR A 271 -0.31 -17.95 24.00
N LYS A 272 -1.45 -17.75 24.69
CA LYS A 272 -2.68 -18.52 24.43
C LYS A 272 -3.22 -18.28 23.01
N VAL A 273 -3.22 -17.02 22.57
CA VAL A 273 -3.67 -16.63 21.23
C VAL A 273 -2.69 -17.17 20.18
N TYR A 274 -1.39 -17.04 20.42
CA TYR A 274 -0.33 -17.54 19.57
C TYR A 274 -0.41 -19.06 19.35
N LYS A 275 -0.54 -19.84 20.42
CA LYS A 275 -0.68 -21.31 20.34
C LYS A 275 -1.87 -21.71 19.47
N LYS A 276 -3.02 -21.03 19.62
CA LYS A 276 -4.22 -21.27 18.81
C LYS A 276 -3.98 -20.94 17.33
N LYS A 277 -3.28 -19.84 17.03
CA LYS A 277 -2.91 -19.46 15.66
C LYS A 277 -1.95 -20.48 15.05
N SER A 278 -0.91 -20.88 15.77
CA SER A 278 0.04 -21.92 15.36
C SER A 278 -0.64 -23.22 14.96
N GLN A 279 -1.57 -23.71 15.81
CA GLN A 279 -2.31 -24.94 15.52
C GLN A 279 -3.18 -24.83 14.26
N LYS A 280 -3.72 -23.64 13.96
CA LYS A 280 -4.47 -23.42 12.71
C LYS A 280 -3.55 -23.44 11.50
N LEU A 281 -2.38 -22.79 11.58
CA LEU A 281 -1.41 -22.77 10.48
C LEU A 281 -0.92 -24.16 10.13
N LYS A 282 -0.65 -25.03 11.12
CA LYS A 282 -0.23 -26.42 10.89
C LYS A 282 -1.23 -27.27 10.11
N LYS A 283 -2.51 -26.87 10.05
CA LYS A 283 -3.56 -27.60 9.31
C LYS A 283 -3.65 -27.20 7.83
N ARG A 284 -2.91 -26.17 7.40
CA ARG A 284 -3.03 -25.58 6.08
C ARG A 284 -1.69 -25.62 5.36
N ASP A 285 -1.71 -26.12 4.13
CA ASP A 285 -0.55 -26.12 3.25
C ASP A 285 -0.43 -24.75 2.56
N THR A 286 0.13 -23.78 3.30
CA THR A 286 0.24 -22.39 2.83
C THR A 286 1.10 -22.28 1.56
N PRO A 287 2.24 -22.98 1.42
CA PRO A 287 3.00 -23.00 0.16
C PRO A 287 2.17 -23.44 -1.06
N LYS A 288 1.43 -24.54 -0.93
CA LYS A 288 0.56 -25.03 -2.01
C LYS A 288 -0.54 -24.03 -2.37
N ASP A 289 -1.16 -23.41 -1.36
CA ASP A 289 -2.19 -22.40 -1.58
C ASP A 289 -1.64 -21.15 -2.29
N ILE A 290 -0.41 -20.73 -2.00
CA ILE A 290 0.26 -19.63 -2.72
C ILE A 290 0.49 -20.01 -4.19
N MET A 291 0.93 -21.25 -4.47
CA MET A 291 1.12 -21.72 -5.85
C MET A 291 -0.21 -21.73 -6.62
N LEU A 292 -1.27 -22.27 -6.03
CA LEU A 292 -2.62 -22.26 -6.59
C LEU A 292 -3.10 -20.83 -6.90
N PHE A 293 -2.86 -19.89 -5.97
CA PHE A 293 -3.20 -18.48 -6.18
C PHE A 293 -2.42 -17.87 -7.34
N GLN A 294 -1.12 -18.17 -7.46
CA GLN A 294 -0.27 -17.71 -8.54
C GLN A 294 -0.74 -18.24 -9.90
N GLU A 295 -0.97 -19.54 -10.02
CA GLU A 295 -1.49 -20.18 -11.24
C GLU A 295 -2.83 -19.56 -11.66
N LYS A 296 -3.78 -19.45 -10.72
CA LYS A 296 -5.08 -18.84 -10.97
C LYS A 296 -4.95 -17.39 -11.43
N SER A 297 -4.03 -16.62 -10.87
CA SER A 297 -3.83 -15.22 -11.27
C SER A 297 -3.38 -15.06 -12.72
N VAL A 298 -2.53 -15.96 -13.21
CA VAL A 298 -2.06 -15.95 -14.61
C VAL A 298 -3.21 -16.30 -15.55
N ILE A 299 -4.02 -17.31 -15.19
CA ILE A 299 -5.20 -17.70 -15.98
C ILE A 299 -6.18 -16.53 -16.13
N TYR A 300 -6.51 -15.84 -15.04
CA TYR A 300 -7.43 -14.70 -15.09
C TYR A 300 -6.87 -13.53 -15.89
N LEU A 301 -5.57 -13.25 -15.76
CA LEU A 301 -4.91 -12.18 -16.51
C LEU A 301 -5.08 -12.40 -18.03
N LEU A 302 -4.78 -13.62 -18.50
CA LEU A 302 -4.92 -13.99 -19.91
C LEU A 302 -6.39 -14.01 -20.37
N ALA A 303 -7.30 -14.51 -19.52
CA ALA A 303 -8.72 -14.57 -19.83
C ALA A 303 -9.33 -13.17 -19.99
N PHE A 304 -9.07 -12.25 -19.06
CA PHE A 304 -9.62 -10.89 -19.11
C PHE A 304 -8.95 -10.03 -20.18
N GLN A 305 -7.68 -10.28 -20.51
CA GLN A 305 -7.06 -9.65 -21.68
C GLN A 305 -7.81 -10.01 -22.97
N LYS A 306 -8.12 -11.30 -23.18
CA LYS A 306 -8.95 -11.74 -24.32
C LYS A 306 -10.36 -11.17 -24.28
N ARG A 307 -10.98 -11.09 -23.09
CA ARG A 307 -12.31 -10.52 -22.91
C ARG A 307 -12.38 -9.05 -23.34
N ILE A 308 -11.38 -8.23 -23.01
CA ILE A 308 -11.33 -6.82 -23.46
C ILE A 308 -11.33 -6.74 -24.99
N GLU A 309 -10.55 -7.58 -25.67
CA GLU A 309 -10.51 -7.63 -27.13
C GLU A 309 -11.85 -8.04 -27.75
N GLU A 310 -12.56 -8.96 -27.08
CA GLU A 310 -13.91 -9.39 -27.47
C GLU A 310 -14.93 -8.26 -27.30
N VAL A 311 -14.96 -7.62 -26.13
CA VAL A 311 -15.91 -6.56 -25.77
C VAL A 311 -15.79 -5.36 -26.69
N ARG A 312 -14.57 -5.01 -27.11
CA ARG A 312 -14.33 -3.96 -28.13
C ARG A 312 -15.00 -4.23 -29.48
N ARG A 313 -15.32 -5.49 -29.79
CA ARG A 313 -16.00 -5.90 -31.03
C ARG A 313 -17.52 -5.97 -30.86
N TRP A 314 -18.02 -5.87 -29.62
CA TRP A 314 -19.46 -5.92 -29.36
C TRP A 314 -20.14 -4.69 -29.97
N LYS A 315 -21.20 -4.93 -30.76
CA LYS A 315 -21.95 -3.87 -31.46
C LYS A 315 -22.95 -3.14 -30.55
N THR A 316 -23.19 -3.67 -29.35
CA THR A 316 -24.16 -3.15 -28.39
C THR A 316 -23.64 -1.85 -27.79
N LYS A 317 -24.18 -0.71 -28.24
CA LYS A 317 -23.79 0.63 -27.78
C LYS A 317 -24.68 1.18 -26.65
N TYR A 318 -25.77 0.49 -26.31
CA TYR A 318 -26.77 0.93 -25.33
C TYR A 318 -26.49 0.38 -23.93
N SER A 319 -25.35 0.70 -23.34
CA SER A 319 -25.16 0.55 -21.90
C SER A 319 -24.60 1.85 -21.31
N ALA A 320 -25.18 2.30 -20.20
CA ALA A 320 -24.66 3.39 -19.40
C ALA A 320 -24.19 2.80 -18.06
N PRO A 321 -22.88 2.77 -17.76
CA PRO A 321 -21.76 3.10 -18.64
C PRO A 321 -21.51 2.03 -19.73
N PRO A 322 -20.66 2.32 -20.73
CA PRO A 322 -20.26 1.35 -21.73
C PRO A 322 -19.69 0.07 -21.10
N MET A 323 -20.11 -1.12 -21.54
CA MET A 323 -19.62 -2.40 -21.01
C MET A 323 -18.09 -2.51 -21.07
N GLU A 324 -17.48 -1.92 -22.10
CA GLU A 324 -16.02 -1.82 -22.24
C GLU A 324 -15.36 -1.17 -21.00
N LEU A 325 -15.97 -0.12 -20.44
CA LEU A 325 -15.47 0.55 -19.25
C LEU A 325 -15.48 -0.36 -18.02
N LEU A 326 -16.58 -1.09 -17.82
CA LEU A 326 -16.73 -2.06 -16.72
C LEU A 326 -15.69 -3.18 -16.84
N TYR A 327 -15.44 -3.67 -18.06
CA TYR A 327 -14.40 -4.67 -18.31
C TYR A 327 -12.99 -4.16 -18.10
N TYR A 328 -12.69 -2.90 -18.44
CA TYR A 328 -11.42 -2.29 -18.07
C TYR A 328 -11.20 -2.24 -16.56
N ARG A 329 -12.25 -1.94 -15.79
CA ARG A 329 -12.18 -1.91 -14.32
C ARG A 329 -12.00 -3.31 -13.71
N LEU A 330 -12.65 -4.31 -14.28
CA LEU A 330 -12.46 -5.71 -13.89
C LEU A 330 -11.06 -6.19 -14.23
N PHE A 331 -10.53 -5.88 -15.42
CA PHE A 331 -9.16 -6.23 -15.78
C PHE A 331 -8.13 -5.57 -14.87
N ASP A 332 -8.32 -4.29 -14.52
CA ASP A 332 -7.48 -3.60 -13.55
C ASP A 332 -7.48 -4.31 -12.19
N SER A 333 -8.64 -4.79 -11.73
CA SER A 333 -8.75 -5.63 -10.53
C SER A 333 -7.95 -6.93 -10.66
N VAL A 334 -8.04 -7.62 -11.80
CA VAL A 334 -7.29 -8.85 -12.09
C VAL A 334 -5.77 -8.62 -12.10
N VAL A 335 -5.30 -7.50 -12.65
CA VAL A 335 -3.88 -7.13 -12.59
C VAL A 335 -3.41 -6.99 -11.15
N ARG A 336 -4.17 -6.31 -10.29
CA ARG A 336 -3.82 -6.17 -8.86
C ARG A 336 -3.81 -7.49 -8.12
N MET A 337 -4.70 -8.41 -8.50
CA MET A 337 -4.69 -9.79 -8.00
C MET A 337 -3.40 -10.51 -8.40
N HIS A 338 -2.95 -10.36 -9.65
CA HIS A 338 -1.69 -10.92 -10.12
C HIS A 338 -0.47 -10.33 -9.41
N GLU A 339 -0.42 -9.00 -9.21
CA GLU A 339 0.62 -8.35 -8.42
C GLU A 339 0.69 -8.90 -6.99
N SER A 340 -0.48 -9.14 -6.38
CA SER A 340 -0.56 -9.71 -5.04
C SER A 340 -0.07 -11.16 -4.99
N ALA A 341 -0.47 -11.99 -5.96
CA ALA A 341 -0.05 -13.39 -6.03
C ALA A 341 1.47 -13.52 -6.19
N ARG A 342 2.05 -12.71 -7.09
CA ARG A 342 3.50 -12.65 -7.28
C ARG A 342 4.23 -12.20 -6.04
N SER A 343 3.71 -11.19 -5.34
CA SER A 343 4.30 -10.73 -4.09
C SER A 343 4.35 -11.85 -3.05
N LEU A 344 3.29 -12.65 -2.90
CA LEU A 344 3.32 -13.82 -2.02
C LEU A 344 4.30 -14.90 -2.49
N ALA A 345 4.47 -15.10 -3.79
CA ALA A 345 5.47 -16.01 -4.32
C ALA A 345 6.91 -15.56 -4.00
N TYR A 346 7.22 -14.27 -4.14
CA TYR A 346 8.53 -13.71 -3.72
C TYR A 346 8.73 -13.80 -2.21
N MET A 347 7.68 -13.54 -1.44
CA MET A 347 7.71 -13.70 0.01
C MET A 347 8.14 -15.13 0.39
N LEU A 348 7.48 -16.13 -0.22
CA LEU A 348 7.78 -17.53 0.06
C LEU A 348 9.19 -17.94 -0.39
N ASP A 349 9.62 -17.51 -1.59
CA ASP A 349 10.96 -17.78 -2.12
C ASP A 349 12.06 -17.19 -1.22
N MET A 350 11.89 -15.94 -0.80
CA MET A 350 12.83 -15.28 0.11
C MET A 350 12.85 -15.96 1.49
N TYR A 351 11.68 -16.31 2.03
CA TYR A 351 11.58 -17.02 3.30
C TYR A 351 12.27 -18.39 3.23
N ALA A 352 12.07 -19.13 2.14
CA ALA A 352 12.71 -20.43 1.92
C ALA A 352 14.24 -20.29 1.77
N LYS A 353 14.71 -19.33 0.97
CA LYS A 353 16.15 -19.04 0.81
C LYS A 353 16.81 -18.67 2.11
N ALA A 354 16.20 -17.79 2.89
CA ALA A 354 16.75 -17.35 4.15
C ALA A 354 16.74 -18.48 5.20
N SER A 355 15.77 -19.39 5.14
CA SER A 355 15.78 -20.66 5.88
C SER A 355 16.93 -21.58 5.45
N THR A 356 17.18 -21.75 4.14
CA THR A 356 18.29 -22.55 3.61
C THR A 356 19.66 -21.98 4.00
N LEU A 357 19.78 -20.67 4.10
CA LEU A 357 20.99 -19.97 4.55
C LEU A 357 21.17 -20.00 6.08
N ASN A 358 20.32 -20.72 6.81
CA ASN A 358 20.34 -20.87 8.27
C ASN A 358 20.28 -19.53 9.02
N TYR A 359 19.59 -18.52 8.47
CA TYR A 359 19.36 -17.30 9.22
C TYR A 359 18.41 -17.58 10.40
N ILE A 360 18.90 -17.35 11.62
CA ILE A 360 18.11 -17.45 12.85
C ILE A 360 16.98 -16.41 12.84
N ASP A 361 17.28 -15.20 12.34
CA ASP A 361 16.30 -14.15 12.09
C ASP A 361 16.21 -13.91 10.59
N GLN A 362 15.05 -14.22 10.01
CA GLN A 362 14.75 -14.04 8.59
C GLN A 362 14.77 -12.56 8.18
N ASP A 363 14.68 -11.62 9.14
CA ASP A 363 14.91 -10.19 8.90
C ASP A 363 16.36 -9.87 8.54
N LYS A 364 17.34 -10.72 8.86
CA LYS A 364 18.75 -10.49 8.41
C LYS A 364 18.91 -10.54 6.90
N TYR A 365 17.93 -11.09 6.18
CA TYR A 365 17.88 -10.99 4.73
C TYR A 365 17.70 -9.52 4.26
N TRP A 366 17.07 -8.67 5.08
CA TRP A 366 16.89 -7.23 4.85
C TRP A 366 18.21 -6.48 4.65
N GLU A 367 19.19 -6.77 5.51
CA GLU A 367 20.52 -6.14 5.49
C GLU A 367 21.29 -6.51 4.22
N ASN A 368 21.04 -7.71 3.68
CA ASN A 368 21.76 -8.27 2.54
C ASN A 368 21.12 -7.95 1.17
N PHE A 369 19.83 -7.57 1.12
CA PHE A 369 19.06 -7.35 -0.12
C PHE A 369 18.48 -5.93 -0.24
N GLN A 370 19.24 -4.93 0.20
CA GLN A 370 18.91 -3.52 -0.04
C GLN A 370 17.48 -3.13 0.37
N GLY A 371 16.98 -3.66 1.48
CA GLY A 371 15.70 -3.20 2.06
C GLY A 371 14.44 -3.77 1.43
N MET A 372 14.50 -4.95 0.83
CA MET A 372 13.32 -5.76 0.52
C MET A 372 13.51 -7.15 1.14
N ASN A 373 12.78 -7.46 2.21
CA ASN A 373 12.68 -8.83 2.74
C ASN A 373 11.33 -9.43 2.40
N TYR A 374 11.09 -10.66 2.84
CA TYR A 374 9.84 -11.36 2.63
C TYR A 374 8.62 -10.58 3.18
N ARG A 375 8.74 -9.88 4.31
CA ARG A 375 7.64 -9.07 4.89
C ARG A 375 7.26 -7.86 4.05
N TYR A 376 8.23 -7.23 3.38
CA TYR A 376 7.95 -6.18 2.42
C TYR A 376 6.98 -6.67 1.33
N PHE A 377 7.18 -7.90 0.82
CA PHE A 377 6.30 -8.48 -0.19
C PHE A 377 4.95 -8.91 0.39
N LEU A 378 4.93 -9.43 1.62
CA LEU A 378 3.68 -9.74 2.34
C LEU A 378 2.80 -8.49 2.52
N MET A 379 3.37 -7.39 3.00
CA MET A 379 2.65 -6.14 3.20
C MET A 379 2.24 -5.51 1.86
N SER A 380 3.08 -5.64 0.84
CA SER A 380 2.71 -5.24 -0.51
C SER A 380 1.45 -5.99 -0.96
N ALA A 381 1.40 -7.32 -0.85
CA ALA A 381 0.24 -8.14 -1.18
C ALA A 381 -1.02 -7.72 -0.40
N LEU A 382 -0.90 -7.51 0.91
CA LEU A 382 -2.00 -7.06 1.78
C LEU A 382 -2.69 -5.79 1.25
N LEU A 383 -1.88 -4.78 0.88
CA LEU A 383 -2.39 -3.51 0.35
C LEU A 383 -3.11 -3.66 -1.01
N ARG A 384 -2.70 -4.64 -1.84
CA ARG A 384 -3.33 -4.89 -3.15
C ARG A 384 -4.68 -5.56 -2.99
N ILE A 385 -4.77 -6.63 -2.20
CA ILE A 385 -6.05 -7.32 -1.99
C ILE A 385 -7.11 -6.35 -1.46
N TYR A 386 -6.74 -5.47 -0.52
CA TYR A 386 -7.68 -4.46 -0.04
C TYR A 386 -8.17 -3.51 -1.13
N SER A 387 -7.28 -2.97 -1.97
CA SER A 387 -7.73 -2.10 -3.08
C SER A 387 -8.54 -2.78 -4.14
N VAL A 388 -8.37 -4.09 -4.33
CA VAL A 388 -9.20 -4.81 -5.31
C VAL A 388 -10.66 -4.71 -4.90
N TYR A 389 -10.98 -4.82 -3.61
CA TYR A 389 -12.34 -4.59 -3.12
C TYR A 389 -12.86 -3.18 -3.44
N ASP A 390 -12.06 -2.13 -3.23
CA ASP A 390 -12.48 -0.76 -3.56
C ASP A 390 -12.66 -0.56 -5.07
N LYS A 391 -11.85 -1.21 -5.92
CA LYS A 391 -12.02 -1.21 -7.38
C LYS A 391 -13.27 -1.95 -7.81
N LEU A 392 -13.55 -3.12 -7.23
CA LEU A 392 -14.78 -3.85 -7.45
C LEU A 392 -16.00 -3.06 -6.96
N ALA A 393 -15.86 -2.27 -5.89
CA ALA A 393 -16.91 -1.38 -5.42
C ALA A 393 -17.32 -0.37 -6.51
N ILE A 394 -16.37 0.14 -7.30
CA ILE A 394 -16.66 1.06 -8.39
C ILE A 394 -17.30 0.35 -9.57
N VAL A 395 -16.87 -0.87 -9.89
CA VAL A 395 -17.57 -1.72 -10.88
C VAL A 395 -19.03 -1.90 -10.46
N MET A 396 -19.28 -2.14 -9.17
CA MET A 396 -20.63 -2.29 -8.62
C MET A 396 -21.43 -0.99 -8.65
N GLN A 397 -20.82 0.15 -8.30
CA GLN A 397 -21.45 1.47 -8.39
C GLN A 397 -21.93 1.75 -9.81
N GLU A 398 -21.07 1.47 -10.79
CA GLU A 398 -21.38 1.67 -12.20
C GLU A 398 -22.38 0.64 -12.74
N LEU A 399 -22.30 -0.62 -12.31
CA LEU A 399 -23.21 -1.69 -12.73
C LEU A 399 -24.65 -1.46 -12.22
N PHE A 400 -24.80 -0.89 -11.03
CA PHE A 400 -26.10 -0.62 -10.41
C PHE A 400 -26.52 0.85 -10.48
N GLU A 401 -25.72 1.71 -11.14
CA GLU A 401 -25.95 3.14 -11.29
C GLU A 401 -26.20 3.86 -9.94
N VAL A 402 -25.39 3.55 -8.92
CA VAL A 402 -25.51 4.12 -7.56
C VAL A 402 -24.36 5.05 -7.19
N GLU A 403 -24.64 6.07 -6.38
CA GLU A 403 -23.67 7.07 -5.95
C GLU A 403 -23.50 7.14 -4.42
N PRO A 404 -22.81 6.16 -3.79
CA PRO A 404 -22.59 6.18 -2.36
C PRO A 404 -21.65 7.33 -1.96
N LYS A 405 -21.96 8.02 -0.84
CA LYS A 405 -21.05 9.03 -0.25
C LYS A 405 -19.67 8.46 0.09
N ARG A 406 -19.61 7.17 0.47
CA ARG A 406 -18.37 6.44 0.74
C ARG A 406 -18.10 5.48 -0.41
N LYS A 407 -17.12 5.81 -1.25
CA LYS A 407 -16.70 4.98 -2.40
C LYS A 407 -15.83 3.77 -2.03
N THR A 408 -15.95 3.26 -0.80
CA THR A 408 -15.29 2.03 -0.36
C THR A 408 -16.18 0.83 -0.66
N PHE A 409 -15.62 -0.38 -0.64
CA PHE A 409 -16.39 -1.61 -0.77
C PHE A 409 -17.52 -1.71 0.25
N GLU A 410 -17.20 -1.53 1.54
CA GLU A 410 -18.18 -1.54 2.62
C GLU A 410 -19.26 -0.45 2.43
N GLY A 411 -18.84 0.77 2.07
CA GLY A 411 -19.77 1.90 1.90
C GLY A 411 -20.72 1.71 0.73
N THR A 412 -20.25 1.09 -0.36
CA THR A 412 -21.07 0.78 -1.54
C THR A 412 -22.09 -0.31 -1.21
N VAL A 413 -21.65 -1.38 -0.55
CA VAL A 413 -22.54 -2.51 -0.21
C VAL A 413 -23.58 -2.09 0.83
N GLU A 414 -23.17 -1.29 1.83
CA GLU A 414 -24.08 -0.72 2.82
C GLU A 414 -25.12 0.20 2.17
N TYR A 415 -24.70 1.07 1.26
CA TYR A 415 -25.61 1.95 0.52
C TYR A 415 -26.64 1.16 -0.28
N ILE A 416 -26.20 0.21 -1.11
CA ILE A 416 -27.12 -0.60 -1.92
C ILE A 416 -28.09 -1.38 -1.02
N ARG A 417 -27.61 -1.88 0.13
CA ARG A 417 -28.46 -2.60 1.07
C ARG A 417 -29.57 -1.75 1.69
N LEU A 418 -29.24 -0.51 2.05
CA LEU A 418 -30.15 0.37 2.79
C LEU A 418 -31.05 1.19 1.87
N GLU A 419 -30.50 1.73 0.79
CA GLU A 419 -31.18 2.69 -0.08
C GLU A 419 -31.73 2.03 -1.36
N GLU A 420 -31.12 0.92 -1.82
CA GLU A 420 -31.46 0.25 -3.08
C GLU A 420 -31.80 -1.24 -2.88
N SER A 421 -32.66 -1.51 -1.89
CA SER A 421 -32.94 -2.86 -1.39
C SER A 421 -33.33 -3.89 -2.47
N PHE A 422 -33.91 -3.44 -3.58
CA PHE A 422 -34.20 -4.26 -4.76
C PHE A 422 -32.95 -5.01 -5.27
N TYR A 423 -31.82 -4.32 -5.39
CA TYR A 423 -30.56 -4.90 -5.87
C TYR A 423 -29.92 -5.87 -4.87
N SER A 424 -30.29 -5.80 -3.59
CA SER A 424 -29.70 -6.64 -2.52
C SER A 424 -29.92 -8.14 -2.73
N SER A 425 -30.96 -8.50 -3.50
CA SER A 425 -31.29 -9.89 -3.82
C SER A 425 -30.47 -10.47 -4.98
N LEU A 426 -29.76 -9.62 -5.73
CA LEU A 426 -29.01 -10.01 -6.93
C LEU A 426 -27.73 -10.77 -6.59
N PRO A 427 -27.26 -11.68 -7.48
CA PRO A 427 -26.12 -12.53 -7.19
C PRO A 427 -24.84 -11.80 -6.75
N PRO A 428 -24.41 -10.70 -7.41
CA PRO A 428 -23.22 -9.96 -6.97
C PRO A 428 -23.37 -9.40 -5.56
N MET A 429 -24.55 -8.87 -5.21
CA MET A 429 -24.82 -8.30 -3.90
C MET A 429 -24.90 -9.36 -2.79
N LYS A 430 -25.43 -10.55 -3.09
CA LYS A 430 -25.41 -11.68 -2.15
C LYS A 430 -23.98 -12.10 -1.81
N LEU A 431 -23.10 -12.17 -2.82
CA LEU A 431 -21.68 -12.45 -2.61
C LEU A 431 -21.01 -11.35 -1.79
N CYS A 432 -21.23 -10.08 -2.12
CA CYS A 432 -20.67 -8.97 -1.34
C CYS A 432 -21.08 -9.00 0.14
N ASN A 433 -22.37 -9.23 0.44
CA ASN A 433 -22.85 -9.36 1.81
C ASN A 433 -22.21 -10.56 2.54
N LYS A 434 -22.06 -11.70 1.86
CA LYS A 434 -21.34 -12.87 2.39
C LYS A 434 -19.89 -12.49 2.72
N ILE A 435 -19.18 -11.84 1.81
CA ILE A 435 -17.78 -11.40 1.99
C ILE A 435 -17.63 -10.51 3.22
N LEU A 436 -18.45 -9.46 3.35
CA LEU A 436 -18.40 -8.53 4.50
C LEU A 436 -18.65 -9.22 5.85
N SER A 437 -19.41 -10.31 5.85
CA SER A 437 -19.69 -11.08 7.06
C SER A 437 -18.50 -11.94 7.50
N THR A 438 -17.55 -12.25 6.60
CA THR A 438 -16.45 -13.19 6.88
C THR A 438 -15.41 -12.62 7.85
N PRO A 439 -14.83 -13.47 8.71
CA PRO A 439 -13.70 -13.08 9.56
C PRO A 439 -12.48 -12.60 8.75
N SER A 440 -12.18 -13.25 7.61
CA SER A 440 -11.01 -12.93 6.80
C SER A 440 -11.08 -11.52 6.20
N PHE A 441 -12.26 -11.05 5.77
CA PHE A 441 -12.43 -9.66 5.32
C PHE A 441 -12.20 -8.65 6.46
N LYS A 442 -12.79 -8.91 7.64
CA LYS A 442 -12.63 -8.03 8.82
C LYS A 442 -11.17 -7.95 9.28
N LEU A 443 -10.43 -9.07 9.23
CA LEU A 443 -9.01 -9.11 9.55
C LEU A 443 -8.15 -8.41 8.49
N LEU A 444 -8.47 -8.56 7.21
CA LEU A 444 -7.81 -7.81 6.13
C LEU A 444 -7.89 -6.30 6.36
N TYR A 445 -9.09 -5.78 6.66
CA TYR A 445 -9.28 -4.36 6.96
C TYR A 445 -8.45 -3.93 8.17
N LYS A 446 -8.51 -4.71 9.26
CA LYS A 446 -7.74 -4.43 10.48
C LYS A 446 -6.24 -4.37 10.20
N TYR A 447 -5.67 -5.40 9.56
CA TYR A 447 -4.22 -5.46 9.33
C TYR A 447 -3.74 -4.36 8.38
N ARG A 448 -4.55 -3.98 7.39
CA ARG A 448 -4.26 -2.83 6.52
C ARG A 448 -4.23 -1.51 7.32
N GLN A 449 -5.19 -1.31 8.22
CA GLN A 449 -5.25 -0.13 9.09
C GLN A 449 -4.07 -0.09 10.07
N ASP A 450 -3.74 -1.24 10.68
CA ASP A 450 -2.63 -1.36 11.62
C ASP A 450 -1.29 -1.05 10.92
N HIS A 451 -1.07 -1.59 9.72
CA HIS A 451 0.14 -1.31 8.93
C HIS A 451 0.27 0.16 8.53
N PHE A 452 -0.84 0.81 8.17
CA PHE A 452 -0.82 2.19 7.66
C PHE A 452 -0.72 3.23 8.79
N HIS A 453 -1.47 3.05 9.88
CA HIS A 453 -1.67 4.08 10.91
C HIS A 453 -0.99 3.80 12.24
N LEU A 454 -0.60 2.56 12.53
CA LEU A 454 -0.02 2.14 13.80
C LEU A 454 1.40 1.61 13.60
N LEU A 455 2.06 1.29 14.72
CA LEU A 455 3.29 0.51 14.70
C LEU A 455 2.94 -0.87 14.13
N THR A 456 3.69 -1.31 13.11
CA THR A 456 3.47 -2.63 12.49
C THR A 456 3.94 -3.71 13.46
N SER A 457 2.97 -4.40 14.07
CA SER A 457 3.21 -5.24 15.26
C SER A 457 4.25 -6.34 15.08
N GLN A 458 4.35 -6.87 13.86
CA GLN A 458 5.26 -7.95 13.50
C GLN A 458 6.73 -7.59 13.70
N HIS A 459 7.09 -6.31 13.69
CA HIS A 459 8.50 -5.93 13.88
C HIS A 459 8.96 -6.03 15.34
N PHE A 460 8.03 -6.03 16.29
CA PHE A 460 8.31 -5.90 17.73
C PHE A 460 8.06 -7.19 18.52
N LEU A 461 7.47 -8.21 17.87
CA LEU A 461 7.22 -9.51 18.49
C LEU A 461 8.48 -10.38 18.45
N PRO A 462 8.67 -11.35 19.38
CA PRO A 462 9.77 -12.32 19.28
C PRO A 462 9.64 -13.18 18.01
N LEU A 463 10.76 -13.68 17.48
CA LEU A 463 10.84 -14.37 16.17
C LEU A 463 9.71 -15.38 15.93
N GLU A 464 9.50 -16.29 16.88
CA GLU A 464 8.46 -17.32 16.78
C GLU A 464 7.05 -16.69 16.60
N TYR A 465 6.76 -15.58 17.28
CA TYR A 465 5.50 -14.83 17.16
C TYR A 465 5.37 -14.09 15.84
N LYS A 466 6.49 -13.58 15.30
CA LYS A 466 6.51 -12.86 14.03
C LYS A 466 6.06 -13.78 12.88
N ASP A 467 6.69 -14.95 12.76
CA ASP A 467 6.41 -15.88 11.65
C ASP A 467 4.95 -16.32 11.63
N ILE A 468 4.37 -16.63 12.80
CA ILE A 468 2.96 -17.00 12.89
C ILE A 468 2.05 -15.85 12.46
N SER A 469 2.39 -14.61 12.84
CA SER A 469 1.63 -13.44 12.40
C SER A 469 1.74 -13.21 10.89
N ASP A 470 2.91 -13.46 10.31
CA ASP A 470 3.15 -13.31 8.87
C ASP A 470 2.38 -14.35 8.05
N PHE A 471 2.45 -15.63 8.44
CA PHE A 471 1.69 -16.70 7.78
C PHE A 471 0.18 -16.59 8.00
N GLU A 472 -0.27 -16.04 9.14
CA GLU A 472 -1.69 -15.68 9.31
C GLU A 472 -2.11 -14.59 8.34
N THR A 473 -1.29 -13.55 8.18
CA THR A 473 -1.54 -12.48 7.20
C THR A 473 -1.59 -13.03 5.78
N CYS A 474 -0.67 -13.93 5.43
CA CYS A 474 -0.65 -14.63 4.14
C CYS A 474 -1.97 -15.39 3.90
N ASN A 475 -2.42 -16.15 4.89
CA ASN A 475 -3.67 -16.91 4.80
C ASN A 475 -4.90 -16.02 4.66
N ILE A 476 -4.93 -14.87 5.34
CA ILE A 476 -5.99 -13.86 5.17
C ILE A 476 -6.00 -13.33 3.73
N ILE A 477 -4.84 -13.05 3.14
CA ILE A 477 -4.70 -12.59 1.75
C ILE A 477 -5.25 -13.65 0.79
N ILE A 478 -4.87 -14.92 0.99
CA ILE A 478 -5.34 -16.04 0.16
C ILE A 478 -6.86 -16.24 0.28
N ASP A 479 -7.41 -16.23 1.50
CA ASP A 479 -8.86 -16.40 1.70
C ASP A 479 -9.66 -15.30 1.00
N ASN A 480 -9.19 -14.06 1.11
CA ASN A 480 -9.80 -12.94 0.40
C ASN A 480 -9.61 -13.05 -1.12
N SER A 481 -8.48 -13.58 -1.58
CA SER A 481 -8.25 -13.78 -3.02
C SER A 481 -9.29 -14.71 -3.64
N THR A 482 -9.64 -15.81 -2.96
CA THR A 482 -10.67 -16.75 -3.41
C THR A 482 -12.03 -16.06 -3.54
N MET A 483 -12.43 -15.31 -2.51
CA MET A 483 -13.69 -14.55 -2.51
C MET A 483 -13.73 -13.47 -3.60
N ILE A 484 -12.60 -12.80 -3.86
CA ILE A 484 -12.48 -11.81 -4.93
C ILE A 484 -12.66 -12.46 -6.29
N TYR A 485 -12.02 -13.60 -6.56
CA TYR A 485 -12.22 -14.30 -7.84
C TYR A 485 -13.67 -14.74 -8.04
N GLU A 486 -14.32 -15.26 -6.99
CA GLU A 486 -15.76 -15.59 -7.05
C GLU A 486 -16.61 -14.37 -7.44
N LEU A 487 -16.29 -13.20 -6.87
CA LEU A 487 -16.98 -11.96 -7.21
C LEU A 487 -16.69 -11.49 -8.63
N ILE A 488 -15.43 -11.57 -9.09
CA ILE A 488 -15.04 -11.24 -10.47
C ILE A 488 -15.79 -12.14 -11.47
N ASP A 489 -15.87 -13.44 -11.24
CA ASP A 489 -16.60 -14.38 -12.10
C ASP A 489 -18.09 -14.06 -12.14
N CYS A 490 -18.68 -13.74 -10.98
CA CYS A 490 -20.08 -13.37 -10.89
C CYS A 490 -20.36 -12.08 -11.69
N LEU A 491 -19.46 -11.10 -11.62
CA LEU A 491 -19.57 -9.86 -12.38
C LEU A 491 -19.40 -10.09 -13.89
N ASP A 492 -18.43 -10.89 -14.32
CA ASP A 492 -18.26 -11.26 -15.74
C ASP A 492 -19.55 -11.91 -16.28
N GLN A 493 -20.12 -12.88 -15.55
CA GLN A 493 -21.36 -13.54 -15.96
C GLN A 493 -22.54 -12.57 -16.09
N VAL A 494 -22.68 -11.62 -15.16
CA VAL A 494 -23.73 -10.60 -15.22
C VAL A 494 -23.55 -9.71 -16.46
N LEU A 495 -22.33 -9.25 -16.73
CA LEU A 495 -22.02 -8.43 -17.90
C LEU A 495 -22.30 -9.16 -19.22
N ILE A 496 -21.93 -10.44 -19.33
CA ILE A 496 -22.25 -11.27 -20.50
C ILE A 496 -23.76 -11.38 -20.69
N ARG A 497 -24.52 -11.62 -19.61
CA ARG A 497 -25.99 -11.70 -19.70
C ARG A 497 -26.62 -10.39 -20.12
N PHE A 498 -26.10 -9.25 -19.66
CA PHE A 498 -26.55 -7.94 -20.12
C PHE A 498 -26.26 -7.74 -21.62
N HIS A 499 -25.09 -8.14 -22.09
CA HIS A 499 -24.76 -8.12 -23.52
C HIS A 499 -25.72 -8.99 -24.34
N GLU A 500 -25.96 -10.23 -23.92
CA GLU A 500 -26.88 -11.16 -24.58
C GLU A 500 -28.31 -10.62 -24.62
N PHE A 501 -28.79 -10.06 -23.51
CA PHE A 501 -30.11 -9.44 -23.42
C PHE A 501 -30.24 -8.25 -24.38
N GLY A 502 -29.26 -7.34 -24.38
CA GLY A 502 -29.22 -6.20 -25.29
C GLY A 502 -29.22 -6.62 -26.76
N ASN A 503 -28.50 -7.70 -27.11
CA ASN A 503 -28.51 -8.24 -28.47
C ASN A 503 -29.85 -8.87 -28.87
N ARG A 504 -30.58 -9.48 -27.93
CA ARG A 504 -31.93 -10.02 -28.19
C ARG A 504 -32.94 -8.89 -28.40
N ALA A 505 -32.90 -7.86 -27.55
CA ALA A 505 -33.78 -6.70 -27.68
C ALA A 505 -33.60 -5.98 -29.03
N ASN A 506 -32.36 -5.82 -29.49
CA ASN A 506 -32.02 -5.23 -30.79
C ASN A 506 -32.37 -6.10 -32.02
N LYS A 507 -32.78 -7.36 -31.83
CA LYS A 507 -33.28 -8.23 -32.91
C LYS A 507 -34.81 -8.25 -33.01
N ILE A 508 -35.50 -7.73 -32.00
CA ILE A 508 -36.97 -7.67 -31.90
C ILE A 508 -37.48 -6.28 -32.35
N THR A 509 -36.57 -5.30 -32.44
CA THR A 509 -36.76 -4.00 -33.11
C THR A 509 -36.18 -4.05 -34.51
#